data_AF-A0AAW1NI59-F1
#
_entry.id   AF-A0AAW1NI59-F1
#
_cell.length_a   1.000
_cell.length_b   1.000
_cell.length_c   1.000
_cell.angle_alpha   90.00
_cell.angle_beta   90.00
_cell.angle_gamma   90.00
#
_symmetry.space_group_name_H-M   'P 1'
#
loop_
_entity.id
_entity.type
_entity.pdbx_description
1 polymer ?
#
loop_
_entity_poly.entity_id
_entity_poly.type
_entity_poly.pdbx_seq_one_letter_code
_entity_poly.pdbx_strand_id
1 'polypeptide(L)'
;MSSWACDREVFYIEADKLRADFENNRHVTDRRALENILRRGEQKLWQFAHPDPYTIPYSFGGSLYARNPPWDERLHRQPDFGREADALEASLRQGQIH
;
A
#
# COMPACT_ATOMS: atom_id res chain seq x y z
N MET A 1 -10.72 11.56 0.77
CA MET A 1 -11.62 12.06 1.85
C MET A 1 -11.13 11.69 3.25
N SER A 2 -10.68 10.45 3.50
CA SER A 2 -10.18 10.03 4.81
C SER A 2 -9.03 10.87 5.39
N SER A 3 -8.20 11.49 4.53
CA SER A 3 -7.12 12.37 4.96
C SER A 3 -7.58 13.75 5.43
N TRP A 4 -8.71 14.24 4.91
CA TRP A 4 -9.28 15.54 5.31
C TRP A 4 -10.22 15.39 6.52
N ALA A 5 -11.10 14.38 6.48
CA ALA A 5 -12.03 14.10 7.57
C ALA A 5 -11.42 13.05 8.51
N CYS A 6 -10.68 13.53 9.53
CA CYS A 6 -10.11 12.66 10.56
C CYS A 6 -11.20 11.99 11.42
N ASP A 7 -12.28 12.72 11.70
CA ASP A 7 -13.43 12.21 12.44
C ASP A 7 -14.28 11.28 11.56
N ARG A 8 -14.68 10.13 12.13
CA ARG A 8 -15.48 9.12 11.45
C ARG A 8 -16.88 9.60 11.13
N GLU A 9 -17.53 10.36 12.01
CA GLU A 9 -18.89 10.84 11.77
C GLU A 9 -18.92 11.80 10.58
N VAL A 10 -17.97 12.74 10.55
CA VAL A 10 -17.80 13.68 9.42
C VAL A 10 -17.48 12.91 8.14
N PHE A 11 -16.59 11.91 8.20
CA PHE A 11 -16.25 11.10 7.05
C PHE A 11 -17.48 10.38 6.47
N TYR A 12 -18.31 9.75 7.31
CA TYR A 12 -19.49 9.03 6.84
C TYR A 12 -20.51 9.96 6.19
N ILE A 13 -20.78 11.12 6.80
CA ILE A 13 -21.71 12.12 6.24
C ILE A 13 -21.24 12.58 4.86
N GLU A 14 -19.96 12.93 4.71
CA GLU A 14 -19.43 13.39 3.42
C GLU A 14 -19.32 12.25 2.39
N ALA A 15 -19.00 11.03 2.82
CA ALA A 15 -18.97 9.86 1.94
C ALA A 15 -20.36 9.51 1.41
N ASP A 16 -21.41 9.63 2.23
CA ASP A 16 -22.79 9.40 1.81
C ASP A 16 -23.26 10.45 0.80
N LYS A 17 -22.92 11.73 1.02
CA LYS A 17 -23.19 12.80 0.03
C LYS A 17 -22.50 12.50 -1.31
N LEU A 18 -21.22 12.12 -1.27
CA LEU A 18 -20.48 11.75 -2.47
C LEU A 18 -21.14 10.56 -3.18
N ARG A 19 -21.54 9.53 -2.43
CA ARG A 19 -22.21 8.36 -3.00
C ARG A 19 -23.54 8.75 -3.66
N ALA A 20 -24.34 9.59 -3.01
CA ALA A 20 -25.60 10.08 -3.58
C ALA A 20 -25.37 10.82 -4.92
N ASP A 21 -24.31 11.62 -5.03
CA ASP A 21 -23.93 12.28 -6.29
C ASP A 21 -23.61 11.26 -7.40
N PHE A 22 -22.91 10.17 -7.09
CA PHE A 22 -22.66 9.10 -8.06
C PHE A 22 -23.95 8.37 -8.47
N GLU A 23 -24.82 8.04 -7.50
CA GLU A 23 -26.10 7.36 -7.79
C GLU A 23 -27.03 8.24 -8.65
N ASN A 24 -27.04 9.56 -8.42
CA ASN A 24 -27.80 10.52 -9.24
C ASN A 24 -27.38 10.51 -10.72
N ASN A 25 -26.12 10.17 -11.02
CA ASN A 25 -25.58 10.13 -12.38
C ASN A 25 -25.50 8.71 -12.97
N ARG A 26 -25.96 7.69 -12.24
CA ARG A 26 -25.81 6.27 -12.59
C ARG A 26 -26.43 5.88 -13.95
N HIS A 27 -27.54 6.52 -14.31
CA HIS A 27 -28.34 6.17 -15.49
C HIS A 27 -28.13 7.11 -16.67
N VAL A 28 -27.10 7.98 -16.64
CA VAL A 28 -26.77 8.84 -17.77
C VAL A 28 -26.18 7.98 -18.90
N THR A 29 -26.91 7.89 -20.02
CA THR A 29 -26.53 7.08 -21.19
C THR A 29 -25.91 7.89 -22.31
N ASP A 30 -26.10 9.21 -22.34
CA ASP A 30 -25.46 10.07 -23.32
C ASP A 30 -23.94 10.17 -23.05
N ARG A 31 -23.15 9.80 -24.05
CA ARG A 31 -21.69 9.78 -23.98
C ARG A 31 -21.12 11.17 -23.72
N ARG A 32 -21.63 12.21 -24.39
CA ARG A 32 -21.10 13.57 -24.24
C ARG A 32 -21.39 14.14 -22.86
N ALA A 33 -22.59 13.87 -22.33
CA ALA A 33 -22.92 14.20 -20.94
C ALA A 33 -21.98 13.48 -19.97
N LEU A 34 -21.73 12.17 -20.17
CA LEU A 34 -20.86 11.37 -19.30
C LEU A 34 -19.41 11.90 -19.27
N GLU A 35 -18.82 12.18 -20.43
CA GLU A 35 -17.46 12.74 -20.52
C GLU A 35 -17.36 14.09 -19.77
N ASN A 36 -18.40 14.93 -19.86
CA ASN A 36 -18.43 16.19 -19.13
C ASN A 36 -18.57 16.00 -17.61
N ILE A 37 -19.41 15.06 -17.17
CA ILE A 37 -19.58 14.73 -15.74
C ILE A 37 -18.27 14.19 -15.18
N LEU A 38 -17.62 13.26 -15.89
CA LEU A 38 -16.35 12.67 -15.49
C LEU A 38 -15.26 13.75 -15.35
N ARG A 39 -15.11 14.61 -16.37
CA ARG A 39 -14.14 15.71 -16.34
C ARG A 39 -14.37 16.64 -15.14
N ARG A 40 -15.62 16.98 -14.83
CA ARG A 40 -15.96 17.80 -13.65
C ARG A 40 -15.64 17.07 -12.35
N GLY A 41 -15.89 15.76 -12.29
CA GLY A 41 -15.54 14.91 -11.15
C GLY A 41 -14.04 14.85 -10.91
N GLU A 42 -13.25 14.63 -11.95
CA GLU A 42 -11.78 14.63 -11.88
C GLU A 42 -11.22 16.00 -11.48
N GLN A 43 -11.75 17.10 -12.03
CA GLN A 43 -11.36 18.44 -11.60
C GLN A 43 -11.60 18.68 -10.11
N LYS A 44 -12.76 18.26 -9.59
CA LYS A 44 -13.05 18.32 -8.15
C LYS A 44 -12.06 17.45 -7.36
N LEU A 45 -11.78 16.22 -7.83
CA LEU A 45 -10.82 15.33 -7.18
C LEU A 45 -9.44 15.98 -7.05
N TRP A 46 -8.94 16.60 -8.11
CA TRP A 46 -7.65 17.31 -8.10
C TRP A 46 -7.66 18.54 -7.21
N GLN A 47 -8.73 19.33 -7.22
CA GLN A 47 -8.87 20.54 -6.39
C GLN A 47 -8.86 20.21 -4.88
N PHE A 48 -9.49 19.10 -4.50
CA PHE A 48 -9.61 18.68 -3.10
C PHE A 48 -8.67 17.53 -2.74
N ALA A 49 -7.66 17.25 -3.58
CA ALA A 49 -6.63 16.27 -3.26
C ALA A 49 -5.84 16.75 -2.03
N HIS A 50 -5.73 15.88 -1.02
CA HIS A 50 -4.88 16.19 0.14
C HIS A 50 -3.41 16.12 -0.30
N PRO A 51 -2.55 17.08 0.10
CA PRO A 51 -1.13 17.09 -0.29
C PRO A 51 -0.37 15.86 0.23
N ASP A 52 -0.80 15.29 1.35
CA ASP A 52 -0.22 14.10 1.98
C ASP A 52 -1.28 13.04 2.29
N PRO A 53 -1.72 12.23 1.32
CA PRO A 53 -2.81 11.28 1.52
C PRO A 53 -2.40 10.13 2.45
N TYR A 54 -3.35 9.63 3.23
CA TYR A 54 -3.12 8.49 4.12
C TYR A 54 -2.78 7.27 3.28
N THR A 55 -1.56 6.78 3.46
CA THR A 55 -1.06 5.58 2.77
C THR A 55 -0.98 4.43 3.77
N ILE A 56 -1.43 3.25 3.35
CA ILE A 56 -1.39 2.06 4.18
C ILE A 56 0.08 1.75 4.50
N PRO A 57 0.46 1.45 5.75
CA PRO A 57 1.87 1.38 6.13
C PRO A 57 2.73 0.46 5.26
N TYR A 58 2.22 -0.70 4.84
CA TYR A 58 2.97 -1.69 4.07
C TYR A 58 2.80 -1.58 2.54
N SER A 59 1.93 -0.69 2.04
CA SER A 59 1.81 -0.46 0.60
C SER A 59 2.99 0.35 0.07
N PHE A 60 3.21 0.37 -1.25
CA PHE A 60 4.23 1.22 -1.86
C PHE A 60 4.09 2.67 -1.41
N GLY A 61 5.20 3.29 -0.98
CA GLY A 61 5.22 4.65 -0.41
C GLY A 61 4.77 4.75 1.05
N GLY A 62 4.35 3.65 1.68
CA GLY A 62 4.04 3.60 3.11
C GLY A 62 5.27 3.48 4.00
N SER A 63 5.13 3.82 5.27
CA SER A 63 6.23 3.86 6.26
C SER A 63 6.86 2.50 6.60
N LEU A 64 6.16 1.39 6.34
CA LEU A 64 6.62 0.01 6.53
C LEU A 64 6.90 -0.70 5.20
N TYR A 65 6.82 0.02 4.07
CA TYR A 65 7.13 -0.54 2.76
C TYR A 65 8.57 -1.05 2.72
N ALA A 66 8.76 -2.29 2.25
CA ALA A 66 10.07 -2.94 2.16
C ALA A 66 10.88 -2.96 3.47
N ARG A 67 10.23 -2.82 4.64
CA ARG A 67 10.91 -2.90 5.94
C ARG A 67 11.46 -4.30 6.23
N ASN A 68 10.79 -5.34 5.73
CA ASN A 68 11.21 -6.73 5.81
C ASN A 68 11.05 -7.40 4.44
N PRO A 69 11.96 -7.14 3.48
CA PRO A 69 11.92 -7.82 2.19
C PRO A 69 12.17 -9.33 2.38
N PRO A 70 11.71 -10.17 1.44
CA PRO A 70 12.12 -11.57 1.45
C PRO A 70 13.64 -11.67 1.37
N TRP A 71 14.20 -12.65 2.08
CA TRP A 71 15.63 -12.92 2.05
C TRP A 71 16.04 -13.39 0.65
N ASP A 72 17.22 -12.96 0.18
CA ASP A 72 17.81 -13.53 -1.04
C ASP A 72 18.38 -14.90 -0.69
N GLU A 73 17.85 -15.96 -1.30
CA GLU A 73 18.28 -17.34 -1.09
C GLU A 73 19.76 -17.58 -1.46
N ARG A 74 20.36 -16.67 -2.25
CA ARG A 74 21.78 -16.72 -2.61
C ARG A 74 22.70 -16.19 -1.51
N LEU A 75 22.16 -15.51 -0.50
CA LEU A 75 22.92 -14.99 0.63
C LEU A 75 22.98 -16.02 1.74
N HIS A 76 24.18 -16.52 2.03
CA HIS A 76 24.40 -17.38 3.19
C HIS A 76 24.32 -16.56 4.49
N ARG A 77 23.36 -16.87 5.34
CA ARG A 77 23.25 -16.28 6.68
C ARG A 77 24.24 -16.97 7.60
N GLN A 78 25.26 -16.23 8.07
CA GLN A 78 26.06 -16.67 9.22
C GLN A 78 25.25 -16.42 10.50
N PRO A 79 24.81 -17.46 11.22
CA PRO A 79 23.92 -17.30 12.36
C PRO A 79 24.62 -16.73 13.60
N ASP A 80 25.94 -16.85 13.72
CA ASP A 80 26.63 -16.64 14.99
C ASP A 80 27.65 -15.48 15.05
N PHE A 81 27.59 -14.52 14.13
CA PHE A 81 28.38 -13.27 14.14
C PHE A 81 29.84 -13.42 14.66
N GLY A 82 30.58 -14.41 14.15
CA GLY A 82 31.97 -14.65 14.52
C GLY A 82 32.22 -15.43 15.82
N ARG A 83 31.21 -16.08 16.40
CA ARG A 83 31.33 -16.99 17.56
C ARG A 83 31.32 -18.48 17.20
N GLU A 84 31.76 -18.81 16.00
CA GLU A 84 31.87 -20.21 15.62
C GLU A 84 33.15 -20.80 16.23
N ALA A 85 33.00 -21.47 17.37
CA ALA A 85 33.93 -22.52 17.74
C ALA A 85 33.55 -23.77 16.93
N ASP A 86 34.43 -24.15 16.00
CA ASP A 86 34.62 -25.53 15.53
C ASP A 86 33.48 -26.26 14.79
N ALA A 87 32.51 -25.56 14.16
CA ALA A 87 31.48 -26.24 13.36
C ALA A 87 32.03 -26.84 12.05
N LEU A 88 32.97 -26.16 11.37
CA LEU A 88 33.61 -26.64 10.14
C LEU A 88 34.50 -27.88 10.37
N GLU A 89 35.17 -27.95 11.53
CA GLU A 89 35.98 -29.11 11.93
C GLU A 89 35.12 -30.34 12.24
N ALA A 90 33.90 -30.15 12.78
CA ALA A 90 32.99 -31.25 13.09
C ALA A 90 32.39 -31.90 11.84
N SER A 91 32.03 -31.10 10.83
CA SER A 91 31.46 -31.62 9.57
C SER A 91 32.50 -32.32 8.69
N LEU A 92 33.75 -31.86 8.68
CA LEU A 92 34.85 -32.51 7.96
C LEU A 92 35.21 -33.90 8.53
N ARG A 93 34.96 -34.15 9.82
CA ARG A 93 35.17 -35.46 10.45
C ARG A 93 34.05 -36.47 10.21
N GLN A 94 32.86 -36.03 9.79
CA GLN A 94 31.69 -36.90 9.65
C GLN A 94 31.39 -37.33 8.22
N GLY A 95 32.25 -37.01 7.25
CA GLY A 95 32.22 -37.67 5.93
C GLY A 95 30.89 -37.58 5.18
N GLN A 96 30.10 -36.53 5.41
CA GLN A 96 28.85 -36.28 4.69
C GLN A 96 29.03 -35.04 3.81
N ILE A 97 29.58 -35.28 2.62
CA ILE A 97 29.37 -34.43 1.46
C ILE A 97 28.63 -35.29 0.44
N HIS A 98 27.36 -34.94 0.17
CA HIS A 98 26.63 -35.29 -1.04
C HIS A 98 26.15 -33.98 -1.67
#